data_AF-A0A7V9NKZ4-F1
#
_entry.id   AF-A0A7V9NKZ4-F1
#
_cell.length_a   1.000
_cell.length_b   1.000
_cell.length_c   1.000
_cell.angle_alpha   90.00
_cell.angle_beta   90.00
_cell.angle_gamma   90.00
#
_symmetry.space_group_name_H-M   'P 1'
#
loop_
_entity.id
_entity.type
_entity.pdbx_description
1 polymer ?
#
loop_
_entity_poly.entity_id
_entity_poly.type
_entity_poly.pdbx_seq_one_letter_code
_entity_poly.pdbx_strand_id
1 'polypeptide(L)' 'MKECPLCGETMRLSVRETQDAVPGAGQTAPRLEREWICPECDYFEEAEPGEE' A
#
# COMPACT_ATOMS: atom_id res chain seq x y z
N MET A 1 -10.19 -7.51 -5.95
CA MET A 1 -10.57 -7.56 -4.50
C MET A 1 -9.74 -8.62 -3.81
N LYS A 2 -9.26 -8.37 -2.59
CA LYS A 2 -8.40 -9.29 -1.83
C LYS A 2 -9.04 -9.68 -0.51
N GLU A 3 -8.90 -10.94 -0.10
CA GLU A 3 -9.43 -11.47 1.16
C GLU A 3 -8.31 -11.51 2.21
N CYS A 4 -8.63 -11.11 3.44
CA CYS A 4 -7.68 -11.11 4.54
C CYS A 4 -7.35 -12.55 4.99
N PRO A 5 -6.07 -12.96 5.00
CA PRO A 5 -5.69 -14.31 5.40
C PRO A 5 -5.91 -14.61 6.89
N LEU A 6 -6.16 -13.60 7.73
CA LEU A 6 -6.34 -13.78 9.17
C LEU A 6 -7.81 -13.91 9.58
N CYS A 7 -8.72 -13.20 8.93
CA CYS A 7 -10.13 -13.15 9.34
C CYS A 7 -11.14 -13.44 8.22
N GLY A 8 -10.69 -13.55 6.95
CA GLY A 8 -11.56 -13.80 5.80
C GLY A 8 -12.36 -12.58 5.33
N GLU A 9 -12.13 -11.39 5.90
CA GLU A 9 -12.81 -10.16 5.48
C GLU A 9 -12.21 -9.57 4.19
N THR A 10 -13.00 -8.80 3.46
CA THR A 10 -12.51 -8.10 2.27
C THR A 10 -11.56 -6.95 2.63
N MET A 11 -10.34 -6.97 2.10
CA MET A 11 -9.34 -5.92 2.29
C MET A 11 -9.63 -4.71 1.38
N ARG A 12 -9.24 -3.52 1.84
CA ARG A 12 -9.28 -2.28 1.06
C ARG A 12 -7.90 -1.97 0.50
N LEU A 13 -7.84 -1.51 -0.75
CA LEU A 13 -6.61 -1.00 -1.35
C LEU A 13 -6.39 0.44 -0.91
N SER A 14 -5.28 0.71 -0.24
CA SER A 14 -4.79 2.04 0.07
C SER A 14 -3.67 2.40 -0.89
N VAL A 15 -3.73 3.59 -1.48
CA VAL A 15 -2.68 4.11 -2.36
C VAL A 15 -2.12 5.35 -1.70
N ARG A 16 -0.80 5.35 -1.46
CA ARG A 16 -0.09 6.44 -0.80
C ARG A 16 1.09 6.89 -1.65
N GLU A 17 1.20 8.20 -1.83
CA GLU A 17 2.34 8.79 -2.50
C GLU A 17 3.43 9.07 -1.45
N THR A 18 4.53 8.34 -1.50
CA THR A 18 5.70 8.58 -0.66
C THR A 18 6.71 9.40 -1.48
N GLN A 19 7.06 10.58 -0.98
CA GLN A 19 8.09 11.43 -1.56
C GLN A 19 9.30 11.40 -0.64
N ASP A 20 10.26 10.52 -0.92
CA ASP A 20 11.52 10.43 -0.18
C ASP A 20 12.37 11.68 -0.46
N ALA A 21 12.22 12.71 0.37
CA ALA A 21 13.11 13.87 0.34
C ALA A 21 14.47 13.48 0.95
N VAL A 22 15.35 12.88 0.14
CA VAL A 22 16.73 12.61 0.54
C VAL A 22 17.52 13.93 0.47
N PRO A 23 18.04 14.46 1.60
CA PRO A 23 18.82 15.69 1.57
C PRO A 23 20.10 15.47 0.73
N GLY A 24 20.21 16.19 -0.39
CA GLY A 24 21.38 16.15 -1.28
C GLY A 24 21.20 15.40 -2.60
N ALA A 25 20.10 14.65 -2.77
CA ALA A 25 19.74 14.06 -4.07
C ALA A 25 18.66 14.93 -4.73
N GLY A 26 18.95 15.45 -5.93
CA GLY A 26 17.98 16.24 -6.68
C GLY A 26 16.73 15.42 -6.98
N GLN A 27 15.57 15.91 -6.51
CA GLN A 27 14.22 15.54 -6.93
C GLN A 27 13.98 14.02 -7.04
N THR A 28 13.69 13.37 -5.93
CA THR A 28 13.19 12.00 -5.94
C THR A 28 11.79 11.98 -6.55
N ALA A 29 11.57 11.15 -7.58
CA ALA A 29 10.26 10.94 -8.16
C ALA A 29 9.28 10.42 -7.07
N PRO A 30 8.02 10.89 -7.04
CA PRO A 30 7.02 10.36 -6.12
C PRO A 30 6.86 8.86 -6.37
N ARG A 31 7.07 8.04 -5.33
CA ARG A 31 6.80 6.60 -5.38
C ARG A 31 5.37 6.37 -4.94
N LEU A 32 4.57 5.76 -5.80
CA LEU A 32 3.24 5.27 -5.45
C LEU A 32 3.39 3.92 -4.75
N GLU A 33 3.07 3.88 -3.46
CA GLU A 33 2.96 2.65 -2.68
C GLU A 33 1.50 2.26 -2.62
N ARG A 34 1.22 0.98 -2.87
CA ARG A 34 -0.12 0.41 -2.84
C ARG A 34 -0.12 -0.69 -1.79
N GLU A 35 -1.08 -0.66 -0.88
CA GLU A 35 -1.13 -1.56 0.27
C GLU A 35 -2.57 -2.08 0.44
N TRP A 36 -2.72 -3.39 0.60
CA TRP A 36 -3.98 -3.98 1.04
C TRP A 36 -4.06 -3.89 2.56
N ILE A 37 -5.15 -3.35 3.09
CA ILE A 37 -5.39 -3.20 4.52
C ILE A 37 -6.73 -3.85 4.89
N CYS A 38 -6.75 -4.71 5.90
CA CYS A 38 -7.98 -5.28 6.44
C CYS A 38 -8.60 -4.32 7.47
N PRO A 39 -9.87 -3.90 7.33
CA PRO A 39 -10.50 -2.97 8.27
C PRO A 39 -10.80 -3.57 9.65
N GLU A 40 -10.88 -4.91 9.76
CA GLU A 40 -11.33 -5.58 10.99
C GLU A 40 -10.18 -5.96 11.93
N CYS A 41 -9.04 -6.39 11.38
CA CYS A 41 -7.90 -6.88 12.16
C CYS A 41 -6.61 -6.09 11.96
N ASP A 42 -6.67 -5.01 11.17
CA ASP A 42 -5.53 -4.13 10.86
C ASP A 42 -4.35 -4.84 10.16
N TYR A 43 -4.58 -6.04 9.62
CA TYR A 43 -3.60 -6.74 8.79
C TYR A 43 -3.32 -5.96 7.50
N PHE A 44 -2.04 -5.85 7.12
CA PHE A 44 -1.60 -5.14 5.92
C PHE A 44 -0.59 -5.94 5.12
N GLU A 45 -0.59 -5.75 3.80
CA GLU A 45 0.44 -6.26 2.89
C GLU A 45 0.60 -5.38 1.65
N GLU A 46 1.78 -5.43 1.02
CA GLU A 46 2.05 -4.70 -0.22
C GLU A 46 1.15 -5.22 -1.37
N ALA A 47 0.56 -4.30 -2.12
CA ALA A 47 -0.18 -4.61 -3.33
C ALA A 47 0.76 -4.50 -4.54
N GLU A 48 0.73 -5.50 -5.42
CA GLU A 48 1.59 -5.49 -6.60
C GLU A 48 1.15 -4.39 -7.58
N PRO A 49 2.11 -3.76 -8.30
CA PRO A 49 1.80 -2.75 -9.29
C PRO A 49 1.09 -3.37 -10.49
N GLY A 50 -0.25 -3.40 -10.44
CA GLY A 50 -1.10 -3.99 -11.48
C GLY A 50 -2.33 -4.73 -10.96
N GLU A 51 -2.47 -4.88 -9.64
CA GLU A 51 -3.71 -5.41 -9.05
C GLU A 51 -4.78 -4.31 -9.02
N GLU A 52 -5.87 -4.50 -9.80
CA GLU A 52 -7.04 -3.63 -9.92
C GLU A 52 -8.33 -4.29 -9.38
#